data_AF-A0A2G4IB26-F1
#
_entry.id   AF-A0A2G4IB26-F1
#
_cell.length_a   1.000
_cell.length_b   1.000
_cell.length_c   1.000
_cell.angle_alpha   90.00
_cell.angle_beta   90.00
_cell.angle_gamma   90.00
#
_symmetry.space_group_name_H-M   'P 1'
#
loop_
_entity.id
_entity.type
_entity.pdbx_description
1 polymer ?
#
loop_
_entity_poly.entity_id
_entity_poly.type
_entity_poly.pdbx_seq_one_letter_code
_entity_poly.pdbx_strand_id
1 'polypeptide(L)'
;SNERNTDKLHAIMCTPWFEDGHIYGVCSYGQLRCLKADTGERLWETFKATGATGENGGRNDRWAHAFLIKQADRFFIANEKGDLIIAKLSPQGYEEISRAHLLEPTSNAGARPVVWSHPAFANKRAYMRNDKELICVDLAEGAK
;
A
#
# COMPACT_ATOMS: atom_id res chain seq x y z
N SER A 1 -22.06 13.19 -2.89
CA SER A 1 -20.76 12.51 -2.73
C SER A 1 -20.90 11.40 -1.69
N ASN A 2 -20.18 10.29 -1.84
CA ASN A 2 -20.10 9.22 -0.85
C ASN A 2 -18.61 8.95 -0.59
N GLU A 3 -18.26 8.53 0.62
CA GLU A 3 -16.91 8.19 1.10
C GLU A 3 -16.11 7.23 0.19
N ARG A 4 -16.76 6.52 -0.75
CA ARG A 4 -16.10 5.73 -1.81
C ARG A 4 -15.67 6.54 -3.04
N ASN A 5 -16.57 7.39 -3.53
CA ASN A 5 -16.38 8.18 -4.75
C ASN A 5 -15.93 9.59 -4.37
N THR A 6 -14.77 9.66 -3.74
CA THR A 6 -14.08 10.90 -3.43
C THR A 6 -13.20 11.30 -4.60
N ASP A 7 -13.12 12.60 -4.85
CA ASP A 7 -12.26 13.23 -5.85
C ASP A 7 -10.81 13.38 -5.35
N LYS A 8 -10.65 13.62 -4.04
CA LYS A 8 -9.35 13.84 -3.38
C LYS A 8 -8.84 12.61 -2.62
N LEU A 9 -7.63 12.69 -2.10
CA LEU A 9 -7.03 11.63 -1.27
C LEU A 9 -7.49 11.80 0.19
N HIS A 10 -8.10 10.75 0.74
CA HIS A 10 -8.46 10.66 2.15
C HIS A 10 -7.68 9.51 2.78
N ALA A 11 -6.41 9.78 3.10
CA ALA A 11 -5.52 8.82 3.73
C ALA A 11 -5.87 8.67 5.22
N ILE A 12 -5.97 7.43 5.69
CA ILE A 12 -6.32 7.13 7.09
C ILE A 12 -5.11 6.57 7.84
N MET A 13 -4.43 5.57 7.27
CA MET A 13 -3.33 4.86 7.95
C MET A 13 -1.98 4.98 7.22
N CYS A 14 -1.96 5.45 5.97
CA CYS A 14 -0.71 5.68 5.25
C CYS A 14 -0.27 7.11 5.46
N THR A 15 1.02 7.32 5.63
CA THR A 15 1.65 8.58 5.29
C THR A 15 1.69 8.69 3.77
N PRO A 16 0.98 9.65 3.14
CA PRO A 16 1.11 9.87 1.70
C PRO A 16 2.54 10.25 1.34
N TRP A 17 2.99 9.83 0.16
CA TRP A 17 4.28 10.23 -0.39
C TRP A 17 4.10 11.46 -1.28
N PHE A 18 4.97 12.46 -1.13
CA PHE A 18 5.01 13.65 -1.97
C PHE A 18 6.34 13.71 -2.70
N GLU A 19 6.31 13.77 -4.03
CA GLU A 19 7.51 13.84 -4.87
C GLU A 19 7.17 14.53 -6.19
N ASP A 20 8.04 15.44 -6.65
CA ASP A 20 7.94 16.13 -7.94
C ASP A 20 6.56 16.71 -8.26
N GLY A 21 5.89 17.32 -7.27
CA GLY A 21 4.57 17.92 -7.44
C GLY A 21 3.40 16.92 -7.47
N HIS A 22 3.63 15.67 -7.09
CA HIS A 22 2.63 14.61 -7.08
C HIS A 22 2.49 13.98 -5.69
N ILE A 23 1.26 13.66 -5.32
CA ILE A 23 0.92 12.97 -4.08
C ILE A 23 0.49 11.55 -4.41
N TYR A 24 1.09 10.58 -3.73
CA TYR A 24 0.73 9.17 -3.80
C TYR A 24 0.21 8.69 -2.44
N GLY A 25 -0.88 7.94 -2.43
CA GLY A 25 -1.39 7.40 -1.17
C GLY A 25 -2.59 6.50 -1.34
N VAL A 26 -2.93 5.80 -0.25
CA VAL A 26 -4.05 4.88 -0.18
C VAL A 26 -5.26 5.58 0.46
N CYS A 27 -6.35 5.66 -0.29
CA CYS A 27 -7.61 6.25 0.17
C CYS A 27 -8.44 5.25 1.00
N SER A 28 -9.53 5.74 1.61
CA SER A 28 -10.39 5.04 2.55
C SER A 28 -10.90 3.65 2.17
N TYR A 29 -10.91 3.26 0.90
CA TYR A 29 -11.35 1.94 0.42
C TYR A 29 -10.27 1.20 -0.35
N GLY A 30 -9.00 1.47 -0.06
CA GLY A 30 -7.87 0.77 -0.66
C GLY A 30 -7.46 1.27 -2.05
N GLN A 31 -8.03 2.39 -2.51
CA GLN A 31 -7.59 3.04 -3.73
C GLN A 31 -6.17 3.60 -3.55
N LEU A 32 -5.17 3.00 -4.19
CA LEU A 32 -3.89 3.67 -4.40
C LEU A 32 -4.08 4.73 -5.50
N ARG A 33 -3.77 5.98 -5.21
CA ARG A 33 -4.00 7.12 -6.10
C ARG A 33 -2.72 7.90 -6.34
N CYS A 34 -2.68 8.59 -7.48
CA CYS A 34 -1.80 9.73 -7.71
C CYS A 34 -2.64 10.99 -7.95
N LEU A 35 -2.24 12.08 -7.30
CA LEU A 35 -2.86 13.39 -7.46
C LEU A 35 -1.78 14.43 -7.79
N LYS A 36 -2.12 15.42 -8.62
CA LYS A 36 -1.36 16.66 -8.70
C LYS A 36 -1.45 17.40 -7.37
N ALA A 37 -0.32 17.88 -6.84
CA ALA A 37 -0.28 18.50 -5.53
C ALA A 37 -0.91 19.90 -5.48
N ASP A 38 -0.82 20.65 -6.58
CA ASP A 38 -1.29 22.04 -6.68
C ASP A 38 -2.82 22.15 -6.79
N THR A 39 -3.44 21.19 -7.47
CA THR A 39 -4.86 21.19 -7.84
C THR A 39 -5.64 20.10 -7.11
N GLY A 40 -4.94 19.09 -6.58
CA GLY A 40 -5.55 17.85 -6.10
C GLY A 40 -6.28 17.08 -7.21
N GLU A 41 -5.97 17.32 -8.48
CA GLU A 41 -6.52 16.54 -9.60
C GLU A 41 -6.00 15.11 -9.50
N ARG A 42 -6.91 14.12 -9.48
CA ARG A 42 -6.53 12.70 -9.50
C ARG A 42 -6.12 12.29 -10.92
N LEU A 43 -4.85 11.94 -11.08
CA LEU A 43 -4.29 11.46 -12.34
C LEU A 43 -4.68 10.00 -12.61
N TRP A 44 -4.58 9.16 -11.59
CA TRP A 44 -4.95 7.75 -11.69
C TRP A 44 -5.34 7.14 -10.34
N GLU A 45 -5.96 5.98 -10.43
CA GLU A 45 -6.37 5.14 -9.31
C GLU A 45 -6.19 3.65 -9.64
N THR A 46 -5.80 2.85 -8.65
CA THR A 46 -5.79 1.39 -8.75
C THR A 46 -6.04 0.73 -7.40
N PHE A 47 -6.53 -0.52 -7.42
CA PHE A 47 -6.67 -1.36 -6.24
C PHE A 47 -5.61 -2.47 -6.17
N LYS A 48 -4.72 -2.58 -7.17
CA LYS A 48 -3.77 -3.71 -7.29
C LYS A 48 -2.84 -3.86 -6.08
N ALA A 49 -2.38 -2.75 -5.51
CA ALA A 49 -1.47 -2.76 -4.36
C ALA A 49 -2.12 -3.30 -3.08
N THR A 50 -3.39 -2.95 -2.84
CA THR A 50 -4.14 -3.35 -1.64
C THR A 50 -4.91 -4.66 -1.84
N GLY A 51 -5.22 -4.99 -3.09
CA GLY A 51 -6.09 -6.11 -3.46
C GLY A 51 -7.54 -5.91 -3.02
N ALA A 52 -7.96 -4.67 -2.78
CA ALA A 52 -9.36 -4.30 -2.61
C ALA A 52 -10.14 -4.58 -3.91
N THR A 53 -11.42 -4.89 -3.76
CA THR A 53 -12.33 -5.29 -4.83
C THR A 53 -13.10 -4.12 -5.44
N GLY A 54 -12.88 -2.90 -4.95
CA GLY A 54 -13.39 -1.66 -5.53
C GLY A 54 -14.90 -1.54 -5.38
N GLU A 55 -15.60 -1.19 -6.46
CA GLU A 55 -17.06 -1.01 -6.45
C GLU A 55 -17.80 -2.29 -6.00
N ASN A 56 -17.21 -3.46 -6.28
CA ASN A 56 -17.77 -4.77 -5.92
C ASN A 56 -17.52 -5.16 -4.44
N GLY A 57 -16.64 -4.47 -3.72
CA GLY A 57 -16.24 -4.86 -2.37
C GLY A 57 -17.13 -4.38 -1.24
N GLY A 58 -18.03 -3.44 -1.54
CA GLY A 58 -18.95 -2.93 -0.55
C GLY A 58 -18.23 -2.37 0.68
N ARG A 59 -18.73 -2.69 1.88
CA ARG A 59 -18.15 -2.23 3.15
C ARG A 59 -16.90 -3.01 3.57
N ASN A 60 -16.62 -4.16 2.95
CA ASN A 60 -15.51 -5.02 3.34
C ASN A 60 -14.16 -4.41 2.98
N ASP A 61 -14.10 -3.58 1.93
CA ASP A 61 -12.89 -2.85 1.54
C ASP A 61 -12.66 -1.58 2.35
N ARG A 62 -13.55 -1.22 3.29
CA ARG A 62 -13.33 -0.05 4.14
C ARG A 62 -12.02 -0.25 4.91
N TRP A 63 -11.19 0.78 4.86
CA TRP A 63 -9.84 0.80 5.43
C TRP A 63 -8.88 -0.21 4.80
N ALA A 64 -9.15 -0.67 3.59
CA ALA A 64 -8.17 -1.45 2.85
C ALA A 64 -6.88 -0.64 2.66
N HIS A 65 -5.72 -1.28 2.81
CA HIS A 65 -4.49 -0.57 3.13
C HIS A 65 -3.20 -1.16 2.57
N ALA A 66 -2.24 -0.26 2.33
CA ALA A 66 -0.84 -0.56 2.14
C ALA A 66 0.04 0.62 2.57
N PHE A 67 1.19 0.31 3.17
CA PHE A 67 2.23 1.28 3.51
C PHE A 67 3.13 1.52 2.30
N LEU A 68 3.45 2.78 2.01
CA LEU A 68 4.34 3.17 0.89
C LEU A 68 5.71 3.59 1.45
N ILE A 69 6.77 2.91 1.02
CA ILE A 69 8.14 3.17 1.48
C ILE A 69 9.02 3.39 0.25
N LYS A 70 9.46 4.64 0.03
CA LYS A 70 10.37 4.97 -1.06
C LYS A 70 11.74 4.35 -0.82
N GLN A 71 12.30 3.73 -1.85
CA GLN A 71 13.68 3.29 -1.87
C GLN A 71 14.27 3.55 -3.25
N ALA A 72 15.19 4.52 -3.33
CA ALA A 72 15.79 4.98 -4.59
C ALA A 72 14.73 5.25 -5.66
N ASP A 73 14.77 4.56 -6.80
CA ASP A 73 13.89 4.74 -7.95
C ASP A 73 12.54 3.99 -7.86
N ARG A 74 12.31 3.27 -6.75
CA ARG A 74 11.15 2.38 -6.57
C ARG A 74 10.53 2.53 -5.19
N PHE A 75 9.46 1.78 -4.96
CA PHE A 75 8.77 1.68 -3.69
C PHE A 75 8.71 0.23 -3.23
N PHE A 76 8.92 0.04 -1.93
CA PHE A 76 8.43 -1.13 -1.22
C PHE A 76 7.03 -0.80 -0.70
N ILE A 77 6.07 -1.67 -0.99
CA ILE A 77 4.68 -1.51 -0.61
C ILE A 77 4.27 -2.74 0.20
N ALA A 78 4.07 -2.56 1.51
CA ALA A 78 3.60 -3.62 2.40
C ALA A 78 2.08 -3.50 2.56
N ASN A 79 1.33 -4.47 2.06
CA ASN A 79 -0.13 -4.43 2.12
C ASN A 79 -0.68 -5.20 3.33
N GLU A 80 -1.95 -4.96 3.63
CA GLU A 80 -2.63 -5.59 4.76
C GLU A 80 -2.92 -7.08 4.58
N LYS A 81 -2.72 -7.62 3.37
CA LYS A 81 -2.80 -9.07 3.13
C LYS A 81 -1.50 -9.78 3.52
N GLY A 82 -0.48 -9.03 3.95
CA GLY A 82 0.83 -9.55 4.32
C GLY A 82 1.78 -9.74 3.14
N ASP A 83 1.49 -9.10 2.01
CA ASP A 83 2.40 -9.07 0.87
C ASP A 83 3.42 -7.93 1.03
N LEU A 84 4.65 -8.18 0.60
CA LEU A 84 5.62 -7.16 0.25
C LEU A 84 5.73 -7.06 -1.27
N ILE A 85 5.44 -5.87 -1.79
CA ILE A 85 5.40 -5.56 -3.22
C ILE A 85 6.53 -4.59 -3.53
N ILE A 86 7.19 -4.79 -4.67
CA ILE A 86 8.12 -3.82 -5.25
C ILE A 86 7.44 -3.20 -6.46
N ALA A 87 7.35 -1.87 -6.52
CA ALA A 87 6.66 -1.16 -7.60
C ALA A 87 7.30 0.20 -7.92
N LYS A 88 7.02 0.72 -9.11
CA LYS A 88 7.24 2.13 -9.46
C LYS A 88 5.92 2.87 -9.41
N LEU A 89 5.97 4.06 -8.82
CA LEU A 89 4.87 5.03 -8.83
C LEU A 89 5.33 6.24 -9.61
N SER A 90 4.55 6.65 -10.61
CA SER A 90 4.78 7.87 -11.37
C SER A 90 3.46 8.55 -11.70
N PRO A 91 3.46 9.78 -12.24
CA PRO A 91 2.23 10.43 -12.72
C PRO A 91 1.50 9.63 -13.82
N GLN A 92 2.21 8.73 -14.51
CA GLN A 92 1.64 7.88 -15.56
C GLN A 92 0.95 6.63 -15.01
N GLY A 93 1.34 6.15 -13.82
CA GLY A 93 0.67 5.00 -13.22
C GLY A 93 1.43 4.28 -12.11
N TYR A 94 0.87 3.12 -11.78
CA TYR A 94 1.44 2.10 -10.90
C TYR A 94 1.96 0.95 -11.75
N GLU A 95 3.25 0.62 -11.60
CA GLU A 95 3.91 -0.51 -12.25
C GLU A 95 4.43 -1.48 -11.19
N GLU A 96 3.82 -2.67 -11.08
CA GLU A 96 4.28 -3.72 -10.18
C GLU A 96 5.47 -4.46 -10.80
N ILE A 97 6.58 -4.53 -10.06
CA ILE A 97 7.79 -5.25 -10.45
C ILE A 97 7.75 -6.68 -9.90
N SER A 98 7.41 -6.84 -8.62
CA SER A 98 7.31 -8.15 -7.97
C SER A 98 6.45 -8.10 -6.71
N ARG A 99 6.00 -9.27 -6.26
CA ARG A 99 5.21 -9.47 -5.05
C ARG A 99 5.61 -10.78 -4.39
N ALA A 100 5.81 -10.74 -3.07
CA ALA A 100 5.98 -11.92 -2.24
C ALA A 100 5.00 -11.87 -1.07
N HIS A 101 4.31 -12.98 -0.82
CA HIS A 101 3.49 -13.14 0.38
C HIS A 101 4.39 -13.58 1.54
N LEU A 102 4.39 -12.82 2.63
CA LEU A 102 5.35 -13.01 3.72
C LEU A 102 4.70 -13.32 5.06
N LEU A 103 3.46 -12.85 5.30
CA LEU A 103 2.77 -13.04 6.57
C LEU A 103 1.29 -13.33 6.35
N GLU A 104 0.77 -14.27 7.11
CA GLU A 104 -0.68 -14.41 7.21
C GLU A 104 -1.27 -13.28 8.06
N PRO A 105 -2.43 -12.71 7.65
CA PRO A 105 -3.16 -11.76 8.46
C PRO A 105 -3.73 -12.39 9.75
N THR A 106 -3.52 -11.73 10.89
CA THR A 106 -3.93 -12.26 12.22
C THR A 106 -4.90 -11.37 12.98
N SER A 107 -5.01 -10.09 12.61
CA SER A 107 -5.95 -9.13 13.21
C SER A 107 -7.19 -8.98 12.33
N ASN A 108 -8.18 -8.21 12.78
CA ASN A 108 -9.43 -8.02 12.04
C ASN A 108 -9.80 -6.55 11.89
N ALA A 109 -10.15 -6.16 10.66
CA ALA A 109 -10.82 -4.92 10.32
C ALA A 109 -12.27 -5.25 9.94
N GLY A 110 -13.17 -5.24 10.93
CA GLY A 110 -14.51 -5.80 10.76
C GLY A 110 -14.43 -7.33 10.56
N ALA A 111 -14.93 -7.84 9.43
CA ALA A 111 -14.91 -9.27 9.09
C ALA A 111 -13.70 -9.68 8.23
N ARG A 112 -12.80 -8.74 7.91
CA ARG A 112 -11.67 -8.96 7.02
C ARG A 112 -10.38 -9.10 7.83
N PRO A 113 -9.61 -10.18 7.62
CA PRO A 113 -8.36 -10.37 8.34
C PRO A 113 -7.28 -9.44 7.77
N VAL A 114 -6.44 -8.85 8.64
CA VAL A 114 -5.47 -7.81 8.27
C VAL A 114 -4.11 -7.94 8.99
N VAL A 115 -3.06 -7.49 8.30
CA VAL A 115 -1.75 -7.13 8.83
C VAL A 115 -1.62 -5.60 8.78
N TRP A 116 -1.99 -4.90 9.85
CA TRP A 116 -1.81 -3.44 9.96
C TRP A 116 -0.58 -3.07 10.80
N SER A 117 0.56 -3.64 10.44
CA SER A 117 1.86 -3.33 11.04
C SER A 117 2.79 -2.74 9.99
N HIS A 118 3.28 -1.53 10.23
CA HIS A 118 4.24 -0.89 9.33
C HIS A 118 5.55 -1.72 9.30
N PRO A 119 6.13 -2.00 8.11
CA PRO A 119 7.41 -2.71 8.02
C PRO A 119 8.57 -1.84 8.53
N ALA A 120 9.67 -2.47 8.91
CA ALA A 120 10.95 -1.80 9.14
C ALA A 120 12.01 -2.31 8.18
N PHE A 121 12.98 -1.46 7.82
CA PHE A 121 14.06 -1.82 6.91
C PHE A 121 15.41 -1.45 7.53
N ALA A 122 16.34 -2.40 7.55
CA ALA A 122 17.71 -2.17 8.01
C ALA A 122 18.64 -3.26 7.46
N ASN A 123 19.91 -2.94 7.18
CA ASN A 123 20.93 -3.91 6.78
C ASN A 123 20.52 -4.83 5.62
N LYS A 124 19.91 -4.23 4.57
CA LYS A 124 19.35 -4.94 3.40
C LYS A 124 18.31 -6.00 3.78
N ARG A 125 17.56 -5.80 4.85
CA ARG A 125 16.49 -6.69 5.30
C ARG A 125 15.18 -5.92 5.48
N ALA A 126 14.08 -6.62 5.24
CA ALA A 126 12.74 -6.20 5.66
C ALA A 126 12.35 -6.96 6.92
N TYR A 127 11.82 -6.24 7.91
CA TYR A 127 11.25 -6.79 9.12
C TYR A 127 9.75 -6.52 9.09
N MET A 128 8.96 -7.59 9.20
CA MET A 128 7.51 -7.53 9.18
C MET A 128 6.97 -8.36 10.33
N ARG A 129 5.84 -7.92 10.90
CA ARG A 129 5.20 -8.66 11.99
C ARG A 129 3.70 -8.74 11.81
N ASN A 130 3.12 -9.77 12.41
CA ASN A 130 1.70 -9.85 12.73
C ASN A 130 1.57 -10.03 14.26
N ASP A 131 0.46 -10.60 14.75
CA ASP A 131 0.24 -10.82 16.19
C ASP A 131 0.85 -12.14 16.71
N LYS A 132 1.44 -12.95 15.82
CA LYS A 132 2.01 -14.27 16.13
C LYS A 132 3.52 -14.34 15.92
N GLU A 133 4.05 -13.61 14.94
CA GLU A 133 5.44 -13.70 14.53
C GLU A 133 6.01 -12.34 14.09
N LEU A 134 7.34 -12.24 14.20
CA LEU A 134 8.17 -11.22 13.61
C LEU A 134 9.17 -11.92 12.71
N ILE A 135 9.11 -11.64 11.41
CA ILE A 135 10.00 -12.23 10.42
C ILE A 135 11.04 -11.22 9.96
N CYS A 136 12.12 -11.75 9.42
CA CYS A 136 13.17 -11.00 8.76
C CYS A 136 13.43 -11.61 7.38
N VAL A 137 13.31 -10.80 6.33
CA VAL A 137 13.50 -11.21 4.95
C VAL A 137 14.74 -10.53 4.39
N ASP A 138 15.61 -11.31 3.75
CA ASP A 138 16.79 -10.78 3.07
C ASP A 138 16.39 -10.15 1.73
N LEU A 139 16.83 -8.91 1.49
CA LEU A 139 16.61 -8.14 0.27
C LEU A 139 17.89 -8.03 -0.57
N ALA A 140 18.98 -8.68 -0.17
CA ALA A 140 20.22 -8.70 -0.92
C ALA A 140 20.06 -9.47 -2.24
N GLU A 141 20.78 -9.02 -3.25
CA GLU A 141 20.88 -9.71 -4.53
C GLU A 141 21.44 -11.13 -4.34
N GLY A 142 20.79 -12.13 -4.91
CA GLY A 142 21.18 -13.54 -4.79
C GLY A 142 20.77 -14.22 -3.49
N ALA A 143 19.89 -13.62 -2.68
CA ALA A 143 19.23 -14.31 -1.58
C ALA A 143 18.50 -15.56 -2.11
N LYS A 144 18.76 -16.71 -1.48
CA LYS A 144 18.11 -18.01 -1.78
C LYS A 144 16.84 -18.19 -0.98
#